data_AF-A0A0B6YV64-F1
#
_entry.id   AF-A0A0B6YV64-F1
#
_cell.length_a   1.000
_cell.length_b   1.000
_cell.length_c   1.000
_cell.angle_alpha   90.00
_cell.angle_beta   90.00
_cell.angle_gamma   90.00
#
_symmetry.space_group_name_H-M   'P 1'
#
loop_
_entity.id
_entity.type
_entity.pdbx_description
1 polymer ?
#
loop_
_entity_poly.entity_id
_entity_poly.type
_entity_poly.pdbx_seq_one_letter_code
_entity_poly.pdbx_strand_id
1 'polypeptide(L)'
;ADALISGRMNFLMLVTCFAGAYTANIQINSGATNLLVGLGNEMILECFVTSDQSLLAPSLTWIYNTTVVQFPVRNQNNGSNSFHSFLTIDNFSKSYVGTYTCMYSDAGGQRNKSFVALSYVIETKTDPEYFYGNQSATLRCDVELDDGKPGEFHEWRKNDSPVSQLTDSYRFTVDNGTLNIKSPIRKDAGPYVARYNVTGVFGPHYDCEVIYRASPLVLDMDKSKNIVEDDELDLICVVKGYPNPNVTWFKDDQAIQQDGHILITYDNTENIHLIIKSVELSDEGKYTCNARGYDGMEDAKSIIVRVKDRLNWLWPVIGIICEAIVLAIVIFICSKVKKDRDEITPTERPKGKKSSHNRDQQKNQ
;
A
#
# COMPACT_ATOMS: atom_id res chain seq x y z
N ALA A 1 76.37 78.35 14.82
CA ALA A 1 77.07 77.33 15.61
C ALA A 1 76.07 76.23 15.95
N ASP A 2 76.03 75.26 15.06
CA ASP A 2 76.01 73.82 15.30
C ASP A 2 75.09 73.15 16.33
N ALA A 3 74.42 72.12 15.78
CA ALA A 3 74.26 70.76 16.29
C ALA A 3 72.99 70.38 17.07
N LEU A 4 72.00 69.89 16.29
CA LEU A 4 71.47 68.51 16.34
C LEU A 4 71.88 67.65 17.56
N ILE A 5 70.91 67.27 18.39
CA ILE A 5 70.80 65.90 18.92
C ILE A 5 69.34 65.46 18.81
N SER A 6 69.14 64.46 17.96
CA SER A 6 67.92 63.68 17.76
C SER A 6 67.61 62.85 19.01
N GLY A 7 66.39 62.98 19.52
CA GLY A 7 65.87 62.16 20.62
C GLY A 7 64.40 61.85 20.40
N ARG A 8 64.12 60.72 19.73
CA ARG A 8 62.78 60.12 19.70
C ARG A 8 62.39 59.73 21.12
N MET A 9 61.32 60.31 21.66
CA MET A 9 60.59 59.72 22.79
C MET A 9 59.10 59.68 22.48
N ASN A 10 58.63 58.43 22.49
CA ASN A 10 57.32 57.93 22.10
C ASN A 10 56.17 58.63 22.84
N PHE A 11 55.17 59.08 22.08
CA PHE A 11 53.82 59.23 22.58
C PHE A 11 53.29 57.82 22.92
N LEU A 12 53.18 57.52 24.22
CA LEU A 12 52.43 56.38 24.70
C LEU A 12 50.93 56.67 24.47
N MET A 13 50.44 56.38 23.27
CA MET A 13 49.00 56.28 23.04
C MET A 13 48.51 55.05 23.80
N LEU A 14 47.87 55.28 24.95
CA LEU A 14 46.97 54.32 25.57
C LEU A 14 45.85 54.03 24.56
N VAL A 15 46.04 53.01 23.73
CA VAL A 15 44.96 52.38 23.00
C VAL A 15 44.14 51.63 24.03
N THR A 16 43.15 52.30 24.64
CA THR A 16 42.06 51.62 25.31
C THR A 16 41.27 50.90 24.23
N CYS A 17 41.63 49.63 24.01
CA CYS A 17 40.83 48.72 23.22
C CYS A 17 39.53 48.47 24.01
N PHE A 18 38.48 49.25 23.74
CA PHE A 18 37.12 48.82 24.04
C PHE A 18 36.80 47.68 23.08
N ALA A 19 37.27 46.48 23.41
CA ALA A 19 36.62 45.27 22.96
C ALA A 19 35.26 45.24 23.66
N GLY A 20 34.28 45.94 23.08
CA GLY A 20 32.89 45.67 23.40
C GLY A 20 32.67 44.19 23.11
N ALA A 21 32.52 43.39 24.17
CA ALA A 21 32.16 42.00 24.05
C ALA A 21 30.73 41.95 23.48
N TYR A 22 30.62 41.89 22.16
CA TYR A 22 29.37 41.55 21.50
C TYR A 22 29.04 40.12 21.91
N THR A 23 28.10 39.96 22.84
CA THR A 23 27.58 38.65 23.24
C THR A 23 26.68 38.13 22.12
N ALA A 24 26.89 36.89 21.70
CA ALA A 24 26.09 36.27 20.65
C ALA A 24 24.62 36.13 21.10
N ASN A 25 23.68 36.39 20.20
CA ASN A 25 22.26 36.24 20.46
C ASN A 25 21.83 34.80 20.20
N ILE A 26 21.79 34.01 21.27
CA ILE A 26 21.46 32.59 21.23
C ILE A 26 19.98 32.38 21.49
N GLN A 27 19.34 31.67 20.55
CA GLN A 27 17.95 31.24 20.63
C GLN A 27 17.91 29.71 20.75
N ILE A 28 17.14 29.23 21.72
CA ILE A 28 16.73 27.84 21.83
C ILE A 28 15.21 27.85 21.72
N ASN A 29 14.62 26.92 20.98
CA ASN A 29 13.16 26.76 20.93
C ASN A 29 12.64 26.59 22.36
N SER A 30 12.05 27.64 22.93
CA SER A 30 11.75 27.71 24.36
C SER A 30 10.36 27.15 24.67
N GLY A 31 10.20 26.61 25.88
CA GLY A 31 8.96 26.01 26.37
C GLY A 31 9.21 24.65 27.03
N ALA A 32 8.55 24.40 28.16
CA ALA A 32 8.48 23.07 28.73
C ALA A 32 7.49 22.24 27.92
N THR A 33 7.95 21.12 27.35
CA THR A 33 7.07 20.13 26.71
C THR A 33 6.92 18.96 27.66
N ASN A 34 5.68 18.63 28.05
CA ASN A 34 5.43 17.40 28.79
C ASN A 34 5.29 16.29 27.75
N LEU A 35 6.17 15.29 27.82
CA LEU A 35 6.12 14.12 26.95
C LEU A 35 5.59 12.94 27.75
N LEU A 36 4.69 12.22 27.11
CA LEU A 36 3.99 11.11 27.68
C LEU A 36 4.45 9.88 26.89
N VAL A 37 5.22 8.99 27.53
CA VAL A 37 5.90 7.86 26.86
C VAL A 37 5.44 6.52 27.43
N GLY A 38 4.99 5.62 26.54
CA GLY A 38 4.60 4.26 26.91
C GLY A 38 5.80 3.42 27.37
N LEU A 39 5.58 2.52 28.32
CA LEU A 39 6.64 1.60 28.76
C LEU A 39 7.07 0.69 27.60
N GLY A 40 8.36 0.56 27.37
CA GLY A 40 8.92 -0.22 26.26
C GLY A 40 9.07 0.55 24.94
N ASN A 41 8.49 1.73 24.82
CA ASN A 41 8.59 2.55 23.59
C ASN A 41 9.88 3.38 23.56
N GLU A 42 10.25 3.81 22.36
CA GLU A 42 11.34 4.76 22.14
C GLU A 42 10.89 6.19 22.50
N MET A 43 11.75 6.93 23.20
CA MET A 43 11.60 8.36 23.43
C MET A 43 12.74 9.12 22.72
N ILE A 44 12.38 10.13 21.93
CA ILE A 44 13.34 11.04 21.30
C ILE A 44 13.05 12.47 21.75
N LEU A 45 14.05 13.15 22.33
CA LEU A 45 13.97 14.56 22.70
C LEU A 45 14.82 15.41 21.76
N GLU A 46 14.20 16.43 21.17
CA GLU A 46 14.83 17.29 20.16
C GLU A 46 15.11 18.70 20.68
N CYS A 47 16.38 19.10 20.61
CA CYS A 47 16.84 20.41 21.01
C CYS A 47 17.54 21.11 19.85
N PHE A 48 16.98 22.24 19.41
CA PHE A 48 17.53 23.07 18.36
C PHE A 48 18.04 24.39 18.93
N VAL A 49 19.29 24.72 18.62
CA VAL A 49 20.00 25.92 19.07
C VAL A 49 20.48 26.69 17.86
N THR A 50 20.18 27.98 17.81
CA THR A 50 20.64 28.91 16.75
C THR A 50 21.30 30.13 17.34
N SER A 51 22.24 30.70 16.60
CA SER A 51 22.95 31.94 16.97
C SER A 51 23.13 32.85 15.77
N ASP A 52 23.27 34.14 16.04
CA ASP A 52 23.66 35.15 15.05
C ASP A 52 25.17 35.11 14.73
N GLN A 53 25.96 34.37 15.51
CA GLN A 53 27.40 34.16 15.33
C GLN A 53 27.77 32.67 15.30
N SER A 54 29.01 32.36 14.87
CA SER A 54 29.54 31.00 14.88
C SER A 54 29.54 30.41 16.29
N LEU A 55 28.83 29.31 16.47
CA LEU A 55 28.75 28.59 17.73
C LEU A 55 30.04 27.78 17.93
N LEU A 56 30.73 28.00 19.05
CA LEU A 56 31.89 27.19 19.43
C LEU A 56 31.42 25.84 20.01
N ALA A 57 31.98 24.73 19.54
CA ALA A 57 31.77 23.42 20.11
C ALA A 57 32.80 23.14 21.24
N PRO A 58 32.44 22.44 22.35
CA PRO A 58 31.14 21.84 22.68
C PRO A 58 30.61 22.31 24.06
N SER A 59 29.49 23.04 24.10
CA SER A 59 28.85 23.40 25.37
C SER A 59 27.36 23.12 25.44
N LEU A 60 26.88 22.19 24.61
CA LEU A 60 25.55 21.60 24.71
C LEU A 60 25.60 20.36 25.61
N THR A 61 24.80 20.35 26.67
CA THR A 61 24.75 19.27 27.65
C THR A 61 23.30 18.90 27.94
N TRP A 62 23.00 17.60 27.92
CA TRP A 62 21.73 17.07 28.40
C TRP A 62 21.83 16.76 29.89
N ILE A 63 20.84 17.19 30.66
CA ILE A 63 20.73 16.97 32.09
C ILE A 63 19.44 16.18 32.35
N TYR A 64 19.52 15.06 33.06
CA TYR A 64 18.38 14.31 33.56
C TYR A 64 18.25 14.52 35.07
N ASN A 65 17.12 15.08 35.48
CA ASN A 65 16.82 15.63 36.79
C ASN A 65 17.88 16.65 37.25
N THR A 66 18.98 16.17 37.81
CA THR A 66 20.11 16.99 38.29
C THR A 66 21.47 16.45 37.82
N THR A 67 21.49 15.42 36.98
CA THR A 67 22.70 14.70 36.58
C THR A 67 22.93 14.80 35.08
N VAL A 68 24.19 14.92 34.65
CA VAL A 68 24.50 14.92 33.22
C VAL A 68 24.19 13.55 32.63
N VAL A 69 23.42 13.56 31.54
CA VAL A 69 22.92 12.37 30.85
C VAL A 69 24.07 11.52 30.28
N GLN A 70 23.99 10.20 30.44
CA GLN A 70 24.91 9.20 29.89
C GLN A 70 24.32 8.42 28.69
N PHE A 71 23.10 8.75 28.28
CA PHE A 71 22.41 8.12 27.14
C PHE A 71 23.04 8.51 25.80
N PRO A 72 22.75 7.76 24.71
CA PRO A 72 23.21 8.12 23.37
C PRO A 72 22.69 9.50 22.97
N VAL A 73 23.60 10.45 22.77
CA VAL A 73 23.29 11.79 22.25
C VAL A 73 23.81 11.87 20.83
N ARG A 74 22.92 12.18 19.88
CA ARG A 74 23.30 12.46 18.49
C ARG A 74 23.26 13.96 18.25
N ASN A 75 24.39 14.52 17.87
CA ASN A 75 24.49 15.94 17.49
C ASN A 75 24.66 16.05 15.97
N GLN A 76 23.88 16.92 15.35
CA GLN A 76 24.00 17.29 13.95
C GLN A 76 24.34 18.78 13.86
N ASN A 77 25.47 19.08 13.21
CA ASN A 77 25.89 20.45 12.96
C ASN A 77 25.30 20.90 11.61
N ASN A 78 24.29 21.76 11.65
CA ASN A 78 23.63 22.29 10.45
C ASN A 78 24.25 23.63 10.03
N GLY A 79 25.59 23.71 10.03
CA GLY A 79 26.37 24.91 9.72
C GLY A 79 27.16 25.46 10.91
N SER A 80 27.76 26.65 10.76
CA SER A 80 28.54 27.29 11.83
C SER A 80 27.68 27.91 12.94
N ASN A 81 26.41 28.19 12.66
CA ASN A 81 25.55 29.00 13.52
C ASN A 81 24.32 28.23 14.07
N SER A 82 24.24 26.91 13.85
CA SER A 82 23.14 26.10 14.37
C SER A 82 23.56 24.69 14.79
N PHE A 83 22.97 24.22 15.89
CA PHE A 83 23.13 22.87 16.42
C PHE A 83 21.77 22.20 16.60
N HIS A 84 21.69 20.94 16.19
CA HIS A 84 20.54 20.07 16.46
C HIS A 84 21.01 18.88 17.29
N SER A 85 20.44 18.70 18.47
CA SER A 85 20.78 17.59 19.38
C SER A 85 19.56 16.74 19.67
N PHE A 86 19.76 15.42 19.61
CA PHE A 86 18.77 14.39 19.86
C PHE A 86 19.22 13.54 21.05
N LEU A 87 18.35 13.38 22.03
CA LEU A 87 18.51 12.41 23.11
C LEU A 87 17.51 11.26 22.89
N THR A 88 18.03 10.04 22.70
CA THR A 88 17.21 8.85 22.43
C THR A 88 17.26 7.86 23.59
N ILE A 89 16.10 7.33 23.98
CA ILE A 89 15.94 6.23 24.93
C ILE A 89 15.07 5.14 24.26
N ASP A 90 15.69 4.06 23.79
CA ASP A 90 15.03 3.02 22.97
C ASP A 90 13.95 2.23 23.72
N ASN A 91 14.16 1.98 25.02
CA ASN A 91 13.25 1.20 25.86
C ASN A 91 12.91 2.01 27.11
N PHE A 92 11.87 2.84 27.00
CA PHE A 92 11.47 3.71 28.10
C PHE A 92 10.90 2.91 29.27
N SER A 93 11.35 3.23 30.49
CA SER A 93 10.94 2.56 31.72
C SER A 93 10.67 3.58 32.80
N LYS A 94 9.99 3.16 33.89
CA LYS A 94 9.64 4.07 35.00
C LYS A 94 10.85 4.79 35.62
N SER A 95 12.05 4.22 35.55
CA SER A 95 13.27 4.87 36.05
C SER A 95 13.76 6.05 35.20
N TYR A 96 13.23 6.21 33.99
CA TYR A 96 13.51 7.32 33.07
C TYR A 96 12.45 8.44 33.14
N VAL A 97 11.51 8.33 34.08
CA VAL A 97 10.56 9.42 34.37
C VAL A 97 11.27 10.55 35.09
N GLY A 98 11.14 11.76 34.55
CA GLY A 98 11.74 12.94 35.16
C GLY A 98 11.91 14.08 34.18
N THR A 99 12.70 15.07 34.62
CA THR A 99 12.92 16.29 33.84
C THR A 99 14.22 16.16 33.05
N TYR A 100 14.15 16.37 31.75
CA TYR A 100 15.30 16.42 30.85
C TYR A 100 15.53 17.86 30.42
N THR A 101 16.74 18.35 30.55
CA THR A 101 17.09 19.72 30.19
C THR A 101 18.22 19.71 29.19
N CYS A 102 17.96 20.19 27.99
CA CYS A 102 19.01 20.55 27.05
C CYS A 102 19.53 21.93 27.42
N MET A 103 20.80 22.04 27.75
CA MET A 103 21.44 23.27 28.20
C MET A 103 22.61 23.63 27.29
N TYR A 104 22.59 24.84 26.76
CA TYR A 104 23.72 25.45 26.07
C TYR A 104 24.36 26.49 27.00
N SER A 105 25.68 26.43 27.19
CA SER A 105 26.43 27.38 28.03
C SER A 105 27.54 28.06 27.24
N ASP A 106 27.63 29.38 27.26
CA ASP A 106 28.77 30.11 26.68
C ASP A 106 29.24 31.25 27.59
N ALA A 107 30.17 32.06 27.09
CA ALA A 107 30.65 33.25 27.79
C ALA A 107 29.54 34.31 28.03
N GLY A 108 28.46 34.27 27.25
CA GLY A 108 27.28 35.13 27.38
C GLY A 108 26.18 34.59 28.31
N GLY A 109 26.34 33.38 28.85
CA GLY A 109 25.48 32.78 29.86
C GLY A 109 24.89 31.44 29.42
N GLN A 110 23.79 31.05 30.07
CA GLN A 110 23.13 29.77 29.82
C GLN A 110 21.77 29.97 29.16
N ARG A 111 21.42 29.07 28.24
CA ARG A 111 20.09 28.93 27.64
C ARG A 111 19.68 27.48 27.74
N ASN A 112 18.40 27.21 28.01
CA ASN A 112 17.93 25.84 28.13
C ASN A 112 16.52 25.63 27.59
N LYS A 113 16.21 24.36 27.32
CA LYS A 113 14.87 23.84 27.06
C LYS A 113 14.67 22.63 27.95
N SER A 114 13.57 22.62 28.70
CA SER A 114 13.23 21.52 29.60
C SER A 114 12.10 20.67 28.99
N PHE A 115 12.15 19.39 29.25
CA PHE A 115 11.14 18.40 28.91
C PHE A 115 10.78 17.65 30.17
N VAL A 116 9.52 17.37 30.40
CA VAL A 116 9.09 16.50 31.50
C VAL A 116 8.63 15.21 30.88
N ALA A 117 9.42 14.15 31.01
CA ALA A 117 9.03 12.81 30.56
C ALA A 117 8.24 12.13 31.67
N LEU A 118 7.02 11.72 31.34
CA LEU A 118 6.15 10.93 32.19
C LEU A 118 5.95 9.55 31.55
N SER A 119 5.87 8.52 32.38
CA SER A 119 5.38 7.20 31.96
C SER A 119 3.87 7.13 32.14
N TYR A 120 3.25 6.29 31.31
CA TYR A 120 1.84 5.98 31.36
C TYR A 120 1.57 4.75 30.48
N VAL A 121 0.42 4.14 30.73
CA VAL A 121 -0.32 3.21 29.89
C VAL A 121 -0.09 1.72 30.13
N ILE A 122 -1.13 1.13 30.70
CA ILE A 122 -1.59 -0.21 30.36
C ILE A 122 -2.76 -0.04 29.40
N GLU A 123 -2.65 -0.60 28.18
CA GLU A 123 -3.75 -0.65 27.22
C GLU A 123 -4.44 -2.00 27.32
N THR A 124 -5.76 -1.99 27.42
CA THR A 124 -6.55 -3.20 27.12
C THR A 124 -7.45 -2.92 25.93
N LYS A 125 -7.26 -3.70 24.87
CA LYS A 125 -7.99 -3.54 23.60
C LYS A 125 -8.89 -4.74 23.40
N THR A 126 -10.10 -4.49 22.91
CA THR A 126 -10.93 -5.54 22.31
C THR A 126 -10.95 -5.33 20.81
N ASP A 127 -10.30 -6.23 20.07
CA ASP A 127 -10.44 -6.30 18.62
C ASP A 127 -11.63 -7.21 18.30
N PRO A 128 -12.82 -6.69 17.95
CA PRO A 128 -13.96 -7.56 17.67
C PRO A 128 -13.73 -8.30 16.35
N GLU A 129 -13.89 -9.63 16.37
CA GLU A 129 -13.96 -10.45 15.15
C GLU A 129 -15.24 -10.09 14.39
N TYR A 130 -15.10 -9.48 13.21
CA TYR A 130 -16.22 -9.31 12.31
C TYR A 130 -16.46 -10.59 11.51
N PHE A 131 -17.44 -11.39 11.96
CA PHE A 131 -18.10 -12.36 11.10
C PHE A 131 -19.28 -11.69 10.39
N TYR A 132 -19.41 -11.95 9.08
CA TYR A 132 -20.55 -11.53 8.27
C TYR A 132 -21.85 -12.06 8.90
N GLY A 133 -22.63 -11.18 9.54
CA GLY A 133 -23.85 -11.56 10.28
C GLY A 133 -24.00 -10.92 11.67
N ASN A 134 -22.94 -10.33 12.24
CA ASN A 134 -23.06 -9.58 13.49
C ASN A 134 -23.85 -8.28 13.28
N GLN A 135 -24.90 -8.07 14.08
CA GLN A 135 -25.75 -6.88 14.01
C GLN A 135 -25.07 -5.62 14.57
N SER A 136 -23.99 -5.79 15.34
CA SER A 136 -23.20 -4.72 15.93
C SER A 136 -21.74 -5.13 16.11
N ALA A 137 -20.83 -4.16 16.04
CA ALA A 137 -19.43 -4.31 16.45
C ALA A 137 -19.11 -3.35 17.61
N THR A 138 -18.26 -3.77 18.53
CA THR A 138 -17.90 -2.99 19.72
C THR A 138 -16.38 -2.88 19.80
N LEU A 139 -15.86 -1.66 19.75
CA LEU A 139 -14.45 -1.36 19.94
C LEU A 139 -14.25 -0.71 21.31
N ARG A 140 -13.25 -1.19 22.02
CA ARG A 140 -12.90 -0.70 23.34
C ARG A 140 -11.39 -0.59 23.45
N CYS A 141 -10.94 0.53 23.98
CA CYS A 141 -9.60 0.70 24.49
C CYS A 141 -9.70 1.33 25.87
N ASP A 142 -9.31 0.61 26.91
CA ASP A 142 -9.16 1.20 28.24
C ASP A 142 -7.71 1.58 28.47
N VAL A 143 -7.51 2.81 28.95
CA VAL A 143 -6.20 3.39 29.24
C VAL A 143 -6.12 3.66 30.73
N GLU A 144 -5.11 3.11 31.40
CA GLU A 144 -4.81 3.38 32.81
C GLU A 144 -3.50 4.15 32.96
N LEU A 145 -3.50 5.20 33.78
CA LEU A 145 -2.34 6.00 34.13
C LEU A 145 -1.57 5.37 35.30
N ASP A 146 -0.30 5.76 35.47
CA ASP A 146 0.59 5.15 36.47
C ASP A 146 0.19 5.35 37.93
N ASP A 147 -0.66 6.34 38.23
CA ASP A 147 -1.25 6.55 39.56
C ASP A 147 -2.50 5.70 39.81
N GLY A 148 -2.81 4.78 38.89
CA GLY A 148 -3.98 3.89 38.92
C GLY A 148 -5.28 4.59 38.55
N LYS A 149 -5.23 5.84 38.04
CA LYS A 149 -6.43 6.53 37.56
C LYS A 149 -6.72 6.16 36.11
N PRO A 150 -8.01 6.02 35.74
CA PRO A 150 -8.38 5.85 34.35
C PRO A 150 -8.04 7.11 33.54
N GLY A 151 -7.58 6.92 32.31
CA GLY A 151 -7.44 8.02 31.36
C GLY A 151 -8.80 8.68 31.10
N GLU A 152 -8.80 10.00 30.90
CA GLU A 152 -10.03 10.74 30.60
C GLU A 152 -10.35 10.61 29.10
N PHE A 153 -11.30 9.76 28.74
CA PHE A 153 -11.70 9.57 27.34
C PHE A 153 -12.14 10.89 26.70
N HIS A 154 -11.60 11.19 25.53
CA HIS A 154 -11.90 12.41 24.77
C HIS A 154 -12.84 12.12 23.59
N GLU A 155 -12.38 11.35 22.60
CA GLU A 155 -13.17 11.04 21.40
C GLU A 155 -12.66 9.80 20.66
N TRP A 156 -13.48 9.23 19.78
CA TRP A 156 -13.03 8.25 18.79
C TRP A 156 -12.81 8.93 17.43
N ARG A 157 -11.77 8.53 16.71
CA ARG A 157 -11.46 9.00 15.36
C ARG A 157 -11.29 7.83 14.40
N LYS A 158 -11.64 8.07 13.14
CA LYS A 158 -11.36 7.19 12.00
C LYS A 158 -10.84 8.04 10.85
N ASN A 159 -9.73 7.63 10.24
CA ASN A 159 -9.06 8.40 9.17
C ASN A 159 -8.84 9.87 9.58
N ASP A 160 -8.27 10.07 10.76
CA ASP A 160 -8.05 11.38 11.38
C ASP A 160 -9.29 12.25 11.59
N SER A 161 -10.50 11.75 11.39
CA SER A 161 -11.73 12.52 11.59
C SER A 161 -12.51 12.00 12.81
N PRO A 162 -13.08 12.87 13.66
CA PRO A 162 -13.97 12.43 14.73
C PRO A 162 -15.12 11.58 14.18
N VAL A 163 -15.39 10.43 14.78
CA VAL A 163 -16.46 9.52 14.30
C VAL A 163 -17.84 10.20 14.33
N SER A 164 -18.03 11.16 15.23
CA SER A 164 -19.22 12.00 15.34
C SER A 164 -19.46 12.90 14.12
N GLN A 165 -18.41 13.21 13.35
CA GLN A 165 -18.45 14.08 12.17
C GLN A 165 -18.50 13.30 10.85
N LEU A 166 -18.47 11.96 10.89
CA LEU A 166 -18.62 11.14 9.69
C LEU A 166 -20.04 11.26 9.14
N THR A 167 -20.18 11.11 7.82
CA THR A 167 -21.49 11.16 7.14
C THR A 167 -22.47 10.10 7.66
N ASP A 168 -21.96 8.94 8.06
CA ASP A 168 -22.74 7.84 8.61
C ASP A 168 -22.70 7.79 10.16
N SER A 169 -22.43 8.91 10.83
CA SER A 169 -22.25 8.98 12.30
C SER A 169 -23.41 8.40 13.11
N TYR A 170 -24.64 8.37 12.58
CA TYR A 170 -25.81 7.77 13.21
C TYR A 170 -25.66 6.27 13.54
N ARG A 171 -24.74 5.56 12.84
CA ARG A 171 -24.43 4.15 13.12
C ARG A 171 -23.46 3.98 14.27
N PHE A 172 -22.77 5.05 14.69
CA PHE A 172 -21.74 5.03 15.72
C PHE A 172 -22.32 5.60 17.01
N THR A 173 -22.25 4.83 18.09
CA THR A 173 -22.67 5.27 19.43
C THR A 173 -21.54 5.02 20.41
N VAL A 174 -21.12 6.08 21.11
CA VAL A 174 -20.09 6.00 22.15
C VAL A 174 -20.78 5.94 23.50
N ASP A 175 -20.47 4.91 24.29
CA ASP A 175 -20.96 4.74 25.66
C ASP A 175 -19.76 4.47 26.58
N ASN A 176 -19.52 5.36 27.55
CA ASN A 176 -18.41 5.28 28.49
C ASN A 176 -17.05 4.92 27.83
N GLY A 177 -16.68 5.64 26.76
CA GLY A 177 -15.44 5.41 26.01
C GLY A 177 -15.46 4.19 25.06
N THR A 178 -16.51 3.38 25.07
CA THR A 178 -16.68 2.23 24.17
C THR A 178 -17.43 2.65 22.91
N LEU A 179 -16.86 2.37 21.73
CA LEU A 179 -17.47 2.66 20.43
C LEU A 179 -18.29 1.46 19.95
N ASN A 180 -19.58 1.67 19.73
CA ASN A 180 -20.47 0.68 19.13
C ASN A 180 -20.86 1.09 17.70
N ILE A 181 -20.72 0.17 16.76
CA ILE A 181 -21.07 0.32 15.35
C ILE A 181 -22.31 -0.52 15.06
N LYS A 182 -23.41 0.11 14.67
CA LYS A 182 -24.67 -0.55 14.27
C LYS A 182 -24.60 -0.95 12.81
N SER A 183 -25.03 -2.18 12.52
CA SER A 183 -25.05 -2.75 11.16
C SER A 183 -23.73 -2.48 10.42
N PRO A 184 -22.61 -2.96 10.97
CA PRO A 184 -21.30 -2.70 10.39
C PRO A 184 -21.19 -3.25 8.97
N ILE A 185 -20.47 -2.53 8.12
CA ILE A 185 -20.19 -2.91 6.73
C ILE A 185 -18.68 -2.99 6.50
N ARG A 186 -18.26 -3.60 5.39
CA ARG A 186 -16.83 -3.83 5.12
C ARG A 186 -15.98 -2.56 5.11
N LYS A 187 -16.51 -1.43 4.63
CA LYS A 187 -15.82 -0.13 4.64
C LYS A 187 -15.57 0.41 6.06
N ASP A 188 -16.26 -0.14 7.07
CA ASP A 188 -16.06 0.26 8.44
C ASP A 188 -14.77 -0.32 9.02
N ALA A 189 -14.25 -1.43 8.46
CA ALA A 189 -12.99 -2.02 8.87
C ALA A 189 -11.81 -1.07 8.67
N GLY A 190 -10.75 -1.27 9.47
CA GLY A 190 -9.58 -0.41 9.52
C GLY A 190 -9.24 0.05 10.94
N PRO A 191 -8.23 0.93 11.06
CA PRO A 191 -7.80 1.46 12.34
C PRO A 191 -8.78 2.53 12.84
N TYR A 192 -9.08 2.47 14.13
CA TYR A 192 -9.79 3.48 14.89
C TYR A 192 -8.89 3.97 16.03
N VAL A 193 -8.96 5.25 16.35
CA VAL A 193 -8.14 5.85 17.40
C VAL A 193 -9.04 6.38 18.50
N ALA A 194 -8.91 5.85 19.71
CA ALA A 194 -9.48 6.43 20.91
C ALA A 194 -8.51 7.45 21.49
N ARG A 195 -8.94 8.72 21.54
CA ARG A 195 -8.18 9.82 22.13
C ARG A 195 -8.48 9.96 23.61
N TYR A 196 -7.44 10.21 24.40
CA TYR A 196 -7.53 10.46 25.83
C TYR A 196 -6.87 11.80 26.21
N ASN A 197 -7.54 12.53 27.09
CA ASN A 197 -6.97 13.67 27.80
C ASN A 197 -6.15 13.15 28.98
N VAL A 198 -4.96 13.71 29.15
CA VAL A 198 -4.06 13.32 30.24
C VAL A 198 -3.75 14.54 31.09
N THR A 199 -4.30 14.56 32.29
CA THR A 199 -4.16 15.68 33.24
C THR A 199 -2.70 15.93 33.57
N GLY A 200 -2.26 17.19 33.50
CA GLY A 200 -0.89 17.59 33.86
C GLY A 200 0.12 17.50 32.71
N VAL A 201 -0.30 17.11 31.50
CA VAL A 201 0.53 17.13 30.29
C VAL A 201 0.13 18.27 29.37
N PHE A 202 1.04 19.21 29.14
CA PHE A 202 0.98 20.10 27.99
C PHE A 202 1.54 19.36 26.78
N GLY A 203 0.65 18.86 25.91
CA GLY A 203 1.03 18.03 24.76
C GLY A 203 -0.18 17.53 23.96
N PRO A 204 0.06 16.76 22.89
CA PRO A 204 -1.01 16.12 22.12
C PRO A 204 -1.79 15.10 22.98
N HIS A 205 -3.03 14.81 22.59
CA HIS A 205 -3.82 13.73 23.19
C HIS A 205 -3.08 12.39 23.11
N TYR A 206 -3.42 11.47 24.02
CA TYR A 206 -3.00 10.08 23.86
C TYR A 206 -3.90 9.36 22.88
N ASP A 207 -3.29 8.73 21.86
CA ASP A 207 -4.00 8.04 20.79
C ASP A 207 -3.83 6.52 20.98
N CYS A 208 -4.90 5.84 21.39
CA CYS A 208 -4.96 4.38 21.46
C CYS A 208 -5.57 3.81 20.18
N GLU A 209 -4.77 3.13 19.37
CA GLU A 209 -5.24 2.49 18.14
C GLU A 209 -5.89 1.12 18.42
N VAL A 210 -7.11 0.92 17.92
CA VAL A 210 -7.84 -0.35 17.90
C VAL A 210 -8.17 -0.71 16.46
N ILE A 211 -7.92 -1.96 16.07
CA ILE A 211 -8.08 -2.40 14.69
C ILE A 211 -9.39 -3.15 14.54
N TYR A 212 -10.32 -2.58 13.77
CA TYR A 212 -11.52 -3.31 13.37
C TYR A 212 -11.25 -4.15 12.13
N ARG A 213 -11.28 -5.47 12.26
CA ARG A 213 -10.91 -6.40 11.19
C ARG A 213 -12.13 -6.85 10.40
N ALA A 214 -11.91 -7.30 9.17
CA ALA A 214 -12.92 -7.92 8.32
C ALA A 214 -12.34 -9.16 7.63
N SER A 215 -13.04 -10.30 7.77
CA SER A 215 -12.68 -11.56 7.12
C SER A 215 -12.63 -11.41 5.58
N PRO A 216 -11.81 -12.22 4.89
CA PRO A 216 -11.68 -12.15 3.44
C PRO A 216 -13.02 -12.37 2.73
N LEU A 217 -13.17 -11.72 1.59
CA LEU A 217 -14.26 -11.92 0.64
C LEU A 217 -13.69 -11.81 -0.76
N VAL A 218 -13.87 -12.87 -1.52
CA VAL A 218 -13.60 -12.89 -2.95
C VAL A 218 -14.90 -12.52 -3.65
N LEU A 219 -14.90 -11.39 -4.38
CA LEU A 219 -16.06 -10.99 -5.16
C LEU A 219 -16.33 -12.01 -6.27
N ASP A 220 -17.58 -12.07 -6.72
CA ASP A 220 -17.96 -13.01 -7.77
C ASP A 220 -17.11 -12.81 -9.02
N MET A 221 -16.58 -13.93 -9.52
CA MET A 221 -15.83 -14.03 -10.76
C MET A 221 -16.76 -14.54 -11.87
N ASP A 222 -16.36 -14.31 -13.13
CA ASP A 222 -17.03 -14.93 -14.27
C ASP A 222 -16.99 -16.46 -14.14
N LYS A 223 -18.08 -17.12 -14.53
CA LYS A 223 -18.19 -18.60 -14.42
C LYS A 223 -17.25 -19.33 -15.39
N SER A 224 -17.00 -18.74 -16.56
CA SER A 224 -16.08 -19.31 -17.54
C SER A 224 -15.56 -18.28 -18.53
N LYS A 225 -14.34 -18.49 -19.02
CA LYS A 225 -13.71 -17.69 -20.06
C LYS A 225 -13.21 -18.61 -21.18
N ASN A 226 -13.49 -18.24 -22.44
CA ASN A 226 -12.93 -18.93 -23.60
C ASN A 226 -11.81 -18.07 -24.16
N ILE A 227 -10.68 -18.69 -24.49
CA ILE A 227 -9.51 -18.00 -25.06
C ILE A 227 -8.90 -18.85 -26.17
N VAL A 228 -8.23 -18.22 -27.12
CA VAL A 228 -7.52 -18.90 -28.20
C VAL A 228 -6.06 -19.11 -27.78
N GLU A 229 -5.45 -20.21 -28.22
CA GLU A 229 -4.02 -20.45 -28.06
C GLU A 229 -3.18 -19.28 -28.61
N ASP A 230 -2.02 -19.03 -27.98
CA ASP A 230 -1.11 -17.89 -28.18
C ASP A 230 -1.62 -16.52 -27.68
N ASP A 231 -2.91 -16.37 -27.33
CA ASP A 231 -3.42 -15.12 -26.76
C ASP A 231 -3.02 -14.97 -25.27
N GLU A 232 -3.03 -13.73 -24.77
CA GLU A 232 -2.80 -13.43 -23.35
C GLU A 232 -4.09 -13.57 -22.54
N LEU A 233 -4.05 -14.34 -21.45
CA LEU A 233 -5.15 -14.49 -20.49
C LEU A 233 -4.91 -13.63 -19.26
N ASP A 234 -5.79 -12.67 -18.99
CA ASP A 234 -5.87 -11.98 -17.69
C ASP A 234 -7.10 -12.47 -16.90
N LEU A 235 -6.87 -13.07 -15.74
CA LEU A 235 -7.91 -13.42 -14.77
C LEU A 235 -7.84 -12.46 -13.57
N ILE A 236 -8.92 -11.70 -13.37
CA ILE A 236 -9.01 -10.69 -12.32
C ILE A 236 -9.78 -11.27 -11.14
N CYS A 237 -9.17 -11.22 -9.96
CA CYS A 237 -9.80 -11.54 -8.69
C CYS A 237 -9.83 -10.30 -7.79
N VAL A 238 -11.02 -9.91 -7.33
CA VAL A 238 -11.18 -8.76 -6.42
C VAL A 238 -11.36 -9.28 -5.02
N VAL A 239 -10.44 -8.94 -4.12
CA VAL A 239 -10.42 -9.47 -2.75
C VAL A 239 -10.56 -8.35 -1.74
N LYS A 240 -11.59 -8.44 -0.91
CA LYS A 240 -11.87 -7.48 0.17
C LYS A 240 -11.58 -8.10 1.52
N GLY A 241 -10.94 -7.35 2.41
CA GLY A 241 -10.69 -7.77 3.78
C GLY A 241 -9.81 -6.75 4.50
N TYR A 242 -9.80 -6.79 5.82
CA TYR A 242 -8.87 -5.99 6.61
C TYR A 242 -8.33 -6.78 7.80
N PRO A 243 -7.00 -6.86 8.01
CA PRO A 243 -5.93 -6.43 7.09
C PRO A 243 -6.02 -7.10 5.72
N ASN A 244 -5.25 -6.62 4.74
CA ASN A 244 -5.26 -7.17 3.38
C ASN A 244 -5.03 -8.69 3.41
N PRO A 245 -5.98 -9.50 2.89
CA PRO A 245 -5.84 -10.96 2.88
C PRO A 245 -4.67 -11.43 2.03
N ASN A 246 -4.09 -12.57 2.39
CA ASN A 246 -3.12 -13.25 1.55
C ASN A 246 -3.85 -14.04 0.47
N VAL A 247 -3.45 -13.91 -0.79
CA VAL A 247 -4.15 -14.52 -1.92
C VAL A 247 -3.26 -15.52 -2.63
N THR A 248 -3.82 -16.69 -2.90
CA THR A 248 -3.15 -17.79 -3.61
C THR A 248 -4.05 -18.26 -4.74
N TRP A 249 -3.48 -18.38 -5.93
CA TRP A 249 -4.17 -18.95 -7.09
C TRP A 249 -3.92 -20.45 -7.17
N PHE A 250 -4.94 -21.20 -7.56
CA PHE A 250 -4.88 -22.63 -7.80
C PHE A 250 -5.37 -22.93 -9.22
N LYS A 251 -4.74 -23.89 -9.90
CA LYS A 251 -5.23 -24.50 -11.13
C LYS A 251 -5.50 -25.98 -10.82
N ASP A 252 -6.73 -26.42 -11.00
CA ASP A 252 -7.16 -27.81 -10.73
C ASP A 252 -6.66 -28.30 -9.35
N ASP A 253 -6.89 -27.47 -8.34
CA ASP A 253 -6.53 -27.67 -6.93
C ASP A 253 -5.02 -27.70 -6.62
N GLN A 254 -4.16 -27.39 -7.59
CA GLN A 254 -2.72 -27.21 -7.38
C GLN A 254 -2.35 -25.72 -7.32
N ALA A 255 -1.58 -25.35 -6.29
CA ALA A 255 -1.15 -23.97 -6.11
C ALA A 255 -0.25 -23.53 -7.28
N ILE A 256 -0.60 -22.40 -7.89
CA ILE A 256 0.15 -21.81 -8.98
C ILE A 256 1.32 -21.03 -8.41
N GLN A 257 2.51 -21.24 -8.97
CA GLN A 257 3.67 -20.40 -8.72
C GLN A 257 3.93 -19.52 -9.94
N GLN A 258 4.40 -18.31 -9.70
CA GLN A 258 4.85 -17.43 -10.78
C GLN A 258 6.08 -18.01 -11.47
N ASP A 259 6.14 -17.88 -12.79
CA ASP A 259 7.27 -18.28 -13.60
C ASP A 259 7.38 -17.40 -14.87
N GLY A 260 8.05 -17.89 -15.92
CA GLY A 260 8.16 -17.17 -17.19
C GLY A 260 6.82 -17.02 -17.93
N HIS A 261 5.92 -18.00 -17.77
CA HIS A 261 4.63 -18.15 -18.42
C HIS A 261 3.50 -17.43 -17.67
N ILE A 262 3.52 -17.54 -16.33
CA ILE A 262 2.50 -17.02 -15.42
C ILE A 262 3.04 -15.87 -14.56
N LEU A 263 2.32 -14.75 -14.56
CA LEU A 263 2.58 -13.59 -13.71
C LEU A 263 1.39 -13.33 -12.78
N ILE A 264 1.66 -13.02 -11.51
CA ILE A 264 0.62 -12.61 -10.54
C ILE A 264 0.91 -11.16 -10.11
N THR A 265 -0.01 -10.23 -10.35
CA THR A 265 0.19 -8.82 -9.98
C THR A 265 -0.94 -8.32 -9.11
N TYR A 266 -0.62 -7.35 -8.27
CA TYR A 266 -1.57 -6.67 -7.40
C TYR A 266 -1.67 -5.23 -7.88
N ASP A 267 -2.88 -4.75 -8.15
CA ASP A 267 -3.09 -3.34 -8.46
C ASP A 267 -3.41 -2.53 -7.20
N ASN A 268 -3.45 -1.21 -7.34
CA ASN A 268 -3.74 -0.29 -6.24
C ASN A 268 -5.24 -0.26 -5.84
N THR A 269 -6.08 -1.12 -6.43
CA THR A 269 -7.55 -1.09 -6.33
C THR A 269 -8.17 -2.42 -5.87
N GLU A 270 -7.45 -3.19 -5.04
CA GLU A 270 -7.88 -4.49 -4.49
C GLU A 270 -7.98 -5.62 -5.54
N ASN A 271 -7.54 -5.38 -6.78
CA ASN A 271 -7.55 -6.40 -7.82
C ASN A 271 -6.23 -7.15 -7.87
N ILE A 272 -6.35 -8.45 -8.12
CA ILE A 272 -5.27 -9.40 -8.18
C ILE A 272 -5.39 -10.10 -9.52
N HIS A 273 -4.39 -9.89 -10.36
CA HIS A 273 -4.36 -10.40 -11.71
C HIS A 273 -3.52 -11.68 -11.74
N LEU A 274 -4.05 -12.70 -12.40
CA LEU A 274 -3.29 -13.86 -12.85
C LEU A 274 -3.20 -13.78 -14.37
N ILE A 275 -2.00 -13.47 -14.87
CA ILE A 275 -1.73 -13.23 -16.28
C ILE A 275 -0.95 -14.44 -16.85
N ILE A 276 -1.49 -15.07 -17.88
CA ILE A 276 -0.82 -16.09 -18.69
C ILE A 276 -0.47 -15.46 -20.03
N LYS A 277 0.83 -15.31 -20.34
CA LYS A 277 1.28 -14.46 -21.46
C LYS A 277 0.97 -15.01 -22.85
N SER A 278 1.08 -16.33 -23.01
CA SER A 278 0.89 -17.02 -24.28
C SER A 278 0.21 -18.35 -23.99
N VAL A 279 -1.13 -18.36 -24.00
CA VAL A 279 -1.93 -19.51 -23.58
C VAL A 279 -1.62 -20.75 -24.40
N GLU A 280 -1.42 -21.87 -23.72
CA GLU A 280 -1.29 -23.21 -24.31
C GLU A 280 -2.57 -24.04 -24.09
N LEU A 281 -2.78 -25.09 -24.89
CA LEU A 281 -3.86 -26.06 -24.63
C LEU A 281 -3.78 -26.68 -23.22
N SER A 282 -2.57 -26.76 -22.66
CA SER A 282 -2.33 -27.28 -21.32
C SER A 282 -2.90 -26.35 -20.23
N ASP A 283 -3.11 -25.06 -20.51
CA ASP A 283 -3.68 -24.06 -19.60
C ASP A 283 -5.20 -24.14 -19.44
N GLU A 284 -5.88 -25.02 -20.18
CA GLU A 284 -7.27 -25.33 -19.90
C GLU A 284 -7.41 -25.91 -18.48
N GLY A 285 -8.42 -25.45 -17.74
CA GLY A 285 -8.64 -25.90 -16.38
C GLY A 285 -9.52 -24.99 -15.54
N LYS A 286 -9.71 -25.39 -14.28
CA LYS A 286 -10.41 -24.60 -13.27
C LYS A 286 -9.39 -23.78 -12.48
N TYR A 287 -9.49 -22.46 -12.59
CA TYR A 287 -8.68 -21.53 -11.82
C TYR A 287 -9.45 -21.06 -10.60
N THR A 288 -8.84 -21.11 -9.42
CA THR A 288 -9.45 -20.69 -8.15
C THR A 288 -8.59 -19.63 -7.50
N CYS A 289 -9.20 -18.48 -7.21
CA CYS A 289 -8.60 -17.45 -6.36
C CYS A 289 -9.02 -17.73 -4.92
N ASN A 290 -8.06 -18.08 -4.05
CA ASN A 290 -8.28 -18.31 -2.63
C ASN A 290 -7.70 -17.15 -1.83
N ALA A 291 -8.53 -16.51 -0.99
CA ALA A 291 -8.13 -15.43 -0.11
C ALA A 291 -8.18 -15.88 1.35
N ARG A 292 -7.06 -15.77 2.06
CA ARG A 292 -6.90 -16.14 3.47
C ARG A 292 -6.67 -14.91 4.35
N GLY A 293 -7.50 -14.77 5.37
CA GLY A 293 -7.43 -13.70 6.37
C GLY A 293 -6.41 -13.95 7.47
N TYR A 294 -6.21 -12.94 8.32
CA TYR A 294 -5.37 -13.01 9.52
C TYR A 294 -5.88 -14.03 10.56
N ASP A 295 -7.20 -14.24 10.57
CA ASP A 295 -7.95 -15.16 11.42
C ASP A 295 -7.88 -16.62 10.92
N GLY A 296 -7.26 -16.83 9.76
CA GLY A 296 -7.25 -18.13 9.08
C GLY A 296 -8.56 -18.47 8.38
N MET A 297 -9.55 -17.57 8.34
CA MET A 297 -10.71 -17.76 7.49
C MET A 297 -10.31 -17.63 6.03
N GLU A 298 -11.03 -18.35 5.18
CA GLU A 298 -10.77 -18.39 3.75
C GLU A 298 -12.08 -18.17 2.99
N ASP A 299 -11.98 -17.44 1.88
CA ASP A 299 -13.03 -17.37 0.87
C ASP A 299 -12.40 -17.59 -0.51
N ALA A 300 -13.13 -18.27 -1.40
CA ALA A 300 -12.61 -18.66 -2.69
C ALA A 300 -13.66 -18.62 -3.78
N LYS A 301 -13.25 -18.17 -4.97
CA LYS A 301 -14.06 -18.22 -6.19
C LYS A 301 -13.26 -18.83 -7.31
N SER A 302 -13.97 -19.49 -8.23
CA SER A 302 -13.36 -20.20 -9.34
C SER A 302 -13.96 -19.78 -10.67
N ILE A 303 -13.12 -19.83 -11.71
CA ILE A 303 -13.48 -19.62 -13.11
C ILE A 303 -12.99 -20.81 -13.94
N ILE A 304 -13.80 -21.26 -14.90
CA ILE A 304 -13.42 -22.31 -15.85
C ILE A 304 -12.83 -21.66 -17.10
N VAL A 305 -11.56 -21.92 -17.39
CA VAL A 305 -10.90 -21.48 -18.63
C VAL A 305 -11.01 -22.60 -19.65
N ARG A 306 -11.41 -22.25 -20.89
CA ARG A 306 -11.44 -23.17 -22.03
C ARG A 306 -10.55 -22.63 -23.14
N VAL A 307 -9.65 -23.47 -23.64
CA VAL A 307 -8.67 -23.07 -24.66
C VAL A 307 -9.08 -23.62 -26.01
N LYS A 308 -9.07 -22.77 -27.03
CA LYS A 308 -9.33 -23.16 -28.41
C LYS A 308 -8.02 -23.18 -29.18
N ASP A 309 -7.74 -24.30 -29.83
CA ASP A 309 -6.66 -24.41 -30.80
C ASP A 309 -6.83 -23.34 -31.89
N ARG A 310 -5.75 -22.60 -32.14
CA ARG A 310 -5.71 -21.49 -33.10
C ARG A 310 -5.97 -21.95 -34.53
N LEU A 311 -5.56 -23.16 -34.86
CA LEU A 311 -5.71 -23.79 -36.17
C LEU A 311 -7.02 -24.57 -36.30
N ASN A 312 -7.88 -24.57 -35.28
CA ASN A 312 -9.12 -25.36 -35.30
C ASN A 312 -10.07 -24.96 -36.45
N TRP A 313 -9.98 -23.71 -36.94
CA TRP A 313 -10.73 -23.24 -38.12
C TRP A 313 -10.31 -23.94 -39.43
N LEU A 314 -9.14 -24.56 -39.48
CA LEU A 314 -8.64 -25.26 -40.66
C LEU A 314 -9.34 -26.60 -40.89
N TRP A 315 -9.80 -27.31 -39.85
CA TRP A 315 -10.41 -28.63 -40.01
C TRP A 315 -11.66 -28.61 -40.93
N PRO A 316 -12.60 -27.67 -40.79
CA PRO A 316 -13.70 -27.52 -41.75
C PRO A 316 -13.22 -27.23 -43.17
N VAL A 317 -12.19 -26.39 -43.34
CA VAL A 317 -11.65 -26.01 -44.66
C VAL A 317 -10.95 -27.19 -45.33
N ILE A 318 -10.15 -27.94 -44.56
CA ILE A 318 -9.51 -29.18 -45.01
C ILE A 318 -10.59 -30.19 -45.42
N GLY A 319 -11.67 -30.33 -44.66
CA GLY A 319 -12.82 -31.16 -45.04
C GLY A 319 -13.41 -30.79 -46.40
N ILE A 320 -13.69 -29.49 -46.61
CA ILE A 320 -14.21 -28.97 -47.89
C ILE A 320 -13.22 -29.24 -49.04
N ILE A 321 -11.93 -29.01 -48.82
CA ILE A 321 -10.89 -29.26 -49.81
C ILE A 321 -10.79 -30.75 -50.14
N CYS A 322 -10.82 -31.63 -49.14
CA CYS A 322 -10.80 -33.08 -49.33
C CYS A 322 -12.00 -33.57 -50.15
N GLU A 323 -13.21 -33.09 -49.84
CA GLU A 323 -14.40 -33.41 -50.62
C GLU A 323 -14.28 -32.95 -52.09
N ALA A 324 -13.78 -31.73 -52.32
CA ALA A 324 -13.56 -31.22 -53.66
C ALA A 324 -12.53 -32.05 -54.45
N ILE A 325 -11.44 -32.48 -53.81
CA ILE A 325 -10.42 -33.34 -54.41
C ILE A 325 -11.01 -34.70 -54.78
N VAL A 326 -11.79 -35.31 -53.88
CA VAL A 326 -12.46 -36.60 -54.14
C VAL A 326 -13.39 -36.48 -55.34
N LEU A 327 -14.21 -35.43 -55.42
CA LEU A 327 -15.10 -35.18 -56.56
C LEU A 327 -14.31 -34.99 -57.86
N ALA A 328 -13.21 -34.24 -57.84
CA ALA A 328 -12.37 -34.04 -59.02
C ALA A 328 -11.75 -35.35 -59.52
N ILE A 329 -11.28 -36.22 -58.61
CA ILE A 329 -10.73 -37.54 -58.95
C ILE A 329 -11.83 -38.43 -59.57
N VAL A 330 -13.03 -38.46 -58.98
CA VAL A 330 -14.16 -39.22 -59.52
C VAL A 330 -14.51 -38.75 -60.93
N ILE A 331 -14.63 -37.43 -61.14
CA ILE A 331 -14.90 -36.84 -62.45
C ILE A 331 -13.80 -37.23 -63.45
N PHE A 332 -12.52 -37.16 -63.06
CA PHE A 332 -11.41 -37.54 -63.91
C PHE A 332 -11.44 -39.02 -64.30
N ILE A 333 -11.65 -39.93 -63.35
CA ILE A 333 -11.77 -41.37 -63.62
C ILE A 333 -12.95 -41.64 -64.56
N CYS A 334 -14.12 -41.06 -64.28
CA CYS A 334 -15.28 -41.18 -65.16
C CYS A 334 -14.99 -40.65 -66.57
N SER A 335 -14.27 -39.53 -66.70
CA SER A 335 -13.89 -38.96 -68.00
C SER A 335 -12.93 -39.87 -68.76
N LYS A 336 -12.00 -40.52 -68.06
CA LYS A 336 -11.04 -41.45 -68.64
C LYS A 336 -11.72 -42.74 -69.10
N VAL A 337 -12.57 -43.33 -68.25
CA VAL A 337 -13.39 -44.50 -68.60
C VAL A 337 -14.31 -44.20 -69.78
N LYS A 338 -14.89 -43.00 -69.83
CA LYS A 338 -15.70 -42.56 -70.99
C LYS A 338 -14.86 -42.46 -72.26
N LYS A 339 -13.66 -41.86 -72.17
CA LYS A 339 -12.73 -41.77 -73.31
C LYS A 339 -12.30 -43.15 -73.80
N ASP A 340 -11.95 -44.07 -72.91
CA ASP A 340 -11.57 -45.44 -73.25
C ASP A 340 -12.76 -46.22 -73.86
N ARG A 341 -13.99 -45.97 -73.37
CA ARG A 341 -15.22 -46.54 -73.96
C ARG A 341 -15.50 -46.01 -75.36
N ASP A 342 -15.34 -44.71 -75.58
CA ASP A 342 -15.56 -44.07 -76.88
C ASP A 342 -14.49 -44.49 -77.91
N GLU A 343 -13.30 -44.90 -77.47
CA GLU A 343 -12.21 -45.43 -78.32
C GLU A 343 -12.40 -46.93 -78.70
N ILE A 344 -13.15 -47.70 -77.90
CA ILE A 344 -13.46 -49.13 -78.14
C ILE A 344 -14.70 -49.34 -79.04
N THR A 345 -15.59 -48.35 -79.18
CA THR A 345 -16.72 -48.40 -80.12
C THR A 345 -16.47 -47.58 -81.39
N PRO A 346 -16.00 -48.18 -82.50
CA PRO A 346 -16.14 -47.56 -83.82
C PRO A 346 -17.56 -47.82 -84.31
N THR A 347 -18.40 -46.79 -84.41
CA THR A 347 -19.68 -46.93 -85.11
C THR A 347 -19.99 -45.73 -86.01
N GLU A 348 -19.77 -45.99 -87.29
CA GLU A 348 -20.62 -45.70 -88.45
C GLU A 348 -21.64 -44.53 -88.39
N ARG A 349 -21.50 -43.66 -89.39
CA ARG A 349 -22.55 -42.74 -89.86
C ARG A 349 -23.72 -43.50 -90.48
N PRO A 350 -24.92 -42.90 -90.43
CA PRO A 350 -25.69 -42.74 -91.67
C PRO A 350 -26.21 -41.30 -91.93
N LYS A 351 -26.40 -41.03 -93.21
CA LYS A 351 -26.86 -39.79 -93.84
C LYS A 351 -28.38 -39.58 -93.69
N GLY A 352 -28.77 -38.36 -93.29
CA GLY A 352 -29.78 -37.48 -93.91
C GLY A 352 -31.24 -37.93 -94.08
N LYS A 353 -32.17 -37.05 -93.65
CA LYS A 353 -33.30 -36.56 -94.47
C LYS A 353 -33.93 -35.29 -93.86
N LYS A 354 -34.17 -34.29 -94.72
CA LYS A 354 -34.91 -33.04 -94.48
C LYS A 354 -36.41 -33.26 -94.68
N SER A 355 -37.25 -32.54 -93.91
CA SER A 355 -38.60 -32.01 -94.25
C SER A 355 -39.24 -31.49 -92.94
N SER A 356 -39.32 -30.19 -92.67
CA SER A 356 -40.36 -29.21 -93.07
C SER A 356 -41.78 -29.50 -92.58
N HIS A 357 -42.21 -28.92 -91.45
CA HIS A 357 -43.51 -28.22 -91.40
C HIS A 357 -43.59 -27.26 -90.21
N ASN A 358 -44.46 -26.28 -90.39
CA ASN A 358 -44.52 -24.96 -89.79
C ASN A 358 -45.67 -24.86 -88.76
N ARG A 359 -45.71 -23.72 -88.05
CA ARG A 359 -46.84 -23.02 -87.42
C ARG A 359 -47.17 -23.16 -85.91
N ASP A 360 -47.09 -21.97 -85.32
CA ASP A 360 -48.09 -21.25 -84.50
C ASP A 360 -48.18 -21.60 -83.00
N GLN A 361 -47.78 -20.66 -82.13
CA GLN A 361 -48.65 -19.69 -81.41
C GLN A 361 -49.65 -20.42 -80.47
N GLN A 362 -49.75 -20.16 -79.17
CA GLN A 362 -49.89 -18.87 -78.50
C GLN A 362 -49.93 -19.01 -76.95
N LYS A 363 -49.39 -18.00 -76.27
CA LYS A 363 -49.85 -17.32 -75.03
C LYS A 363 -50.06 -18.07 -73.70
N ASN A 364 -49.22 -17.64 -72.74
CA ASN A 364 -49.50 -17.21 -71.36
C ASN A 364 -50.97 -17.19 -70.89
N GLN A 365 -51.19 -17.73 -69.69
CA GLN A 365 -51.45 -16.90 -68.51
C GLN A 365 -50.90 -17.57 -67.25
#